data_AF-A0A063YNG8-F1
#
_entry.id   AF-A0A063YNG8-F1
#
_cell.length_a   1.000
_cell.length_b   1.000
_cell.length_c   1.000
_cell.angle_alpha   90.00
_cell.angle_beta   90.00
_cell.angle_gamma   90.00
#
_symmetry.space_group_name_H-M   'P 1'
#
loop_
_entity.id
_entity.type
_entity.pdbx_description
1 polymer ?
#
loop_
_entity_poly.entity_id
_entity_poly.type
_entity_poly.pdbx_seq_one_letter_code
_entity_poly.pdbx_strand_id
1 'polypeptide(L)'
;MKGKFQKFLVASSFVALLSGFNLVNYAFADSEVVNNESREVKEVLEQKEKLKQSVNIDKYDLVRKSELGVKKGYDKDDPKPDWAPGDSFGSPKGTNNISFAAFAPGDIIVVHDGSVVWGYYRHAAVWDGTYYTGSLDSYAFIEANVENQPGDGQSNVHYSTARKFRNYDQAVGLYVYTLEQQFRTLARNYIRNQLGEPYKFVGSYKSDDSTWYCSKLAWKAYYEMGNRDLDYDGGLYVYPDDIYQDGDTKIFATGS
;
A
#
# COMPACT_ATOMS: atom_id res chain seq x y z
N MET A 1 -53.67 -3.62 -4.84
CA MET A 1 -52.33 -3.28 -5.35
C MET A 1 -51.79 -2.08 -4.58
N LYS A 2 -50.61 -2.25 -3.95
CA LYS A 2 -49.68 -1.29 -3.32
C LYS A 2 -49.14 -1.86 -2.01
N GLY A 3 -48.03 -2.57 -2.15
CA GLY A 3 -47.28 -3.19 -1.06
C GLY A 3 -46.45 -2.16 -0.28
N LYS A 4 -46.28 -2.45 1.01
CA LYS A 4 -45.35 -1.79 1.93
C LYS A 4 -43.95 -2.37 1.71
N PHE A 5 -42.92 -1.53 1.71
CA PHE A 5 -41.56 -1.97 2.00
C PHE A 5 -40.92 -1.06 3.05
N GLN A 6 -40.41 -1.72 4.08
CA GLN A 6 -39.80 -1.18 5.29
C GLN A 6 -38.37 -0.72 5.01
N LYS A 7 -37.95 0.32 5.74
CA LYS A 7 -36.57 0.77 5.87
C LYS A 7 -35.75 -0.33 6.55
N PHE A 8 -34.61 -0.72 5.96
CA PHE A 8 -33.56 -1.44 6.68
C PHE A 8 -32.51 -0.44 7.18
N LEU A 9 -32.48 -0.26 8.51
CA LEU A 9 -31.29 0.15 9.23
C LEU A 9 -30.37 -1.07 9.30
N VAL A 10 -29.12 -0.94 8.87
CA VAL A 10 -28.05 -1.86 9.27
C VAL A 10 -27.35 -1.19 10.45
N ALA A 11 -27.63 -1.71 11.64
CA ALA A 11 -26.95 -1.33 12.87
C ALA A 11 -25.57 -2.00 12.94
N SER A 12 -24.57 -1.20 13.33
CA SER A 12 -23.26 -1.65 13.79
C SER A 12 -23.40 -2.51 15.06
N SER A 13 -22.66 -3.63 15.11
CA SER A 13 -22.30 -4.36 16.34
C SER A 13 -20.91 -4.96 16.11
N PHE A 14 -19.84 -4.36 16.63
CA PHE A 14 -19.21 -4.73 17.91
C PHE A 14 -19.19 -6.23 18.18
N VAL A 15 -18.02 -6.85 18.04
CA VAL A 15 -17.61 -7.98 18.89
C VAL A 15 -16.27 -7.61 19.51
N ALA A 16 -16.35 -7.13 20.74
CA ALA A 16 -15.27 -7.14 21.70
C ALA A 16 -15.61 -8.17 22.80
N LEU A 17 -14.55 -8.73 23.40
CA LEU A 17 -14.49 -9.68 24.52
C LEU A 17 -14.72 -11.17 24.16
N LEU A 18 -13.97 -12.14 24.71
CA LEU A 18 -13.37 -12.18 26.05
C LEU A 18 -11.94 -12.76 26.09
N SER A 19 -11.09 -12.05 26.83
CA SER A 19 -10.05 -12.60 27.69
C SER A 19 -10.65 -13.38 28.86
N GLY A 20 -10.17 -14.62 29.07
CA GLY A 20 -10.09 -15.31 30.37
C GLY A 20 -11.38 -15.85 30.99
N PHE A 21 -11.51 -17.18 31.06
CA PHE A 21 -12.17 -17.85 32.19
C PHE A 21 -11.47 -19.17 32.54
N ASN A 22 -11.24 -19.33 33.85
CA ASN A 22 -10.63 -20.46 34.54
C ASN A 22 -11.51 -21.72 34.50
N LEU A 23 -10.85 -22.89 34.60
CA LEU A 23 -11.46 -24.15 35.05
C LEU A 23 -12.15 -23.95 36.41
N VAL A 24 -13.44 -24.27 36.54
CA VAL A 24 -14.01 -25.12 37.62
C VAL A 24 -15.32 -25.76 37.11
N ASN A 25 -15.46 -27.06 37.39
CA ASN A 25 -16.59 -27.96 37.12
C ASN A 25 -17.99 -27.40 37.44
N TYR A 26 -18.94 -27.65 36.54
CA TYR A 26 -20.28 -28.15 36.90
C TYR A 26 -20.78 -29.10 35.81
N ALA A 27 -21.20 -30.28 36.25
CA ALA A 27 -21.64 -31.38 35.41
C ALA A 27 -23.13 -31.24 35.04
N PHE A 28 -23.46 -31.76 33.85
CA PHE A 28 -24.79 -32.09 33.32
C PHE A 28 -25.74 -30.93 33.01
N ALA A 29 -25.57 -30.34 31.82
CA ALA A 29 -26.65 -29.82 31.00
C ALA A 29 -26.31 -29.99 29.51
N ASP A 30 -27.22 -30.64 28.80
CA ASP A 30 -27.41 -30.75 27.34
C ASP A 30 -26.22 -31.05 26.42
N SER A 31 -26.19 -32.31 25.96
CA SER A 31 -25.41 -32.78 24.81
C SER A 31 -25.72 -32.03 23.50
N GLU A 32 -26.80 -31.24 23.45
CA GLU A 32 -27.19 -30.44 22.29
C GLU A 32 -26.38 -29.12 22.18
N VAL A 33 -26.04 -28.49 23.30
CA VAL A 33 -25.26 -27.23 23.33
C VAL A 33 -23.79 -27.51 22.96
N VAL A 34 -23.22 -28.60 23.48
CA VAL A 34 -21.85 -29.05 23.15
C VAL A 34 -21.73 -29.44 21.67
N ASN A 35 -22.81 -29.98 21.08
CA ASN A 35 -22.84 -30.33 19.66
C ASN A 35 -22.89 -29.10 18.74
N ASN A 36 -23.51 -27.99 19.17
CA ASN A 36 -23.55 -26.77 18.37
C ASN A 36 -22.22 -26.00 18.43
N GLU A 37 -21.63 -25.86 19.62
CA GLU A 37 -20.30 -25.25 19.77
C GLU A 37 -19.21 -26.03 19.02
N SER A 38 -19.24 -27.36 19.08
CA SER A 38 -18.29 -28.20 18.34
C SER A 38 -18.48 -28.15 16.82
N ARG A 39 -19.68 -27.80 16.34
CA ARG A 39 -19.97 -27.58 14.92
C ARG A 39 -19.46 -26.23 14.45
N GLU A 40 -19.71 -25.16 15.20
CA GLU A 40 -19.19 -23.81 14.90
C GLU A 40 -17.65 -23.80 14.90
N VAL A 41 -17.01 -24.45 15.87
CA VAL A 41 -15.54 -24.58 15.92
C VAL A 41 -15.00 -25.34 14.70
N LYS A 42 -15.69 -26.39 14.24
CA LYS A 42 -15.31 -27.11 13.02
C LYS A 42 -15.46 -26.25 11.78
N GLU A 43 -16.54 -25.49 11.66
CA GLU A 43 -16.77 -24.59 10.52
C GLU A 43 -15.68 -23.49 10.47
N VAL A 44 -15.29 -22.91 11.62
CA VAL A 44 -14.20 -21.92 11.70
C VAL A 44 -12.84 -22.53 11.35
N LEU A 45 -12.53 -23.75 11.81
CA LEU A 45 -11.29 -24.43 11.46
C LEU A 45 -11.22 -24.78 9.98
N GLU A 46 -12.34 -25.21 9.39
CA GLU A 46 -12.42 -25.53 7.97
C GLU A 46 -12.29 -24.26 7.11
N GLN A 47 -12.86 -23.13 7.54
CA GLN A 47 -12.64 -21.83 6.91
C GLN A 47 -11.18 -21.38 7.03
N LYS A 48 -10.54 -21.58 8.19
CA LYS A 48 -9.12 -21.24 8.40
C LYS A 48 -8.19 -22.07 7.52
N GLU A 49 -8.47 -23.36 7.33
CA GLU A 49 -7.70 -24.21 6.42
C GLU A 49 -7.95 -23.87 4.96
N LYS A 50 -9.20 -23.56 4.56
CA LYS A 50 -9.50 -23.01 3.23
C LYS A 50 -8.77 -21.69 2.97
N LEU A 51 -8.69 -20.81 3.97
CA LEU A 51 -7.95 -19.54 3.90
C LEU A 51 -6.44 -19.76 3.78
N LYS A 52 -5.87 -20.70 4.55
CA LYS A 52 -4.45 -21.07 4.41
C LYS A 52 -4.16 -21.65 3.04
N GLN A 53 -5.06 -22.47 2.51
CA GLN A 53 -4.90 -23.11 1.21
C GLN A 53 -5.05 -22.10 0.06
N SER A 54 -5.97 -21.12 0.16
CA SER A 54 -6.06 -20.02 -0.80
C SER A 54 -4.82 -19.11 -0.76
N VAL A 55 -4.30 -18.79 0.43
CA VAL A 55 -3.06 -18.01 0.61
C VAL A 55 -1.83 -18.75 0.06
N ASN A 56 -1.81 -20.09 0.11
CA ASN A 56 -0.70 -20.89 -0.42
C ASN A 56 -0.77 -21.10 -1.95
N ILE A 57 -1.97 -21.06 -2.54
CA ILE A 57 -2.18 -21.17 -4.00
C ILE A 57 -1.84 -19.85 -4.72
N ASP A 58 -2.04 -18.69 -4.09
CA ASP A 58 -1.81 -17.38 -4.73
C ASP A 58 -0.34 -16.92 -4.78
N LYS A 59 0.55 -17.42 -3.92
CA LYS A 59 1.92 -16.89 -3.81
C LYS A 59 2.82 -17.19 -5.03
N TYR A 60 2.55 -18.27 -5.77
CA TYR A 60 3.39 -18.72 -6.89
C TYR A 60 2.72 -18.69 -8.27
N ASP A 61 1.38 -18.74 -8.35
CA ASP A 61 0.65 -18.67 -9.63
C ASP A 61 0.38 -17.22 -10.09
N LEU A 62 0.31 -16.24 -9.18
CA LEU A 62 0.26 -14.80 -9.54
C LEU A 62 1.55 -14.31 -10.18
N VAL A 63 2.69 -14.89 -9.81
CA VAL A 63 4.00 -14.53 -10.39
C VAL A 63 4.12 -15.04 -11.83
N ARG A 64 3.60 -16.24 -12.14
CA ARG A 64 3.80 -16.87 -13.46
C ARG A 64 2.84 -16.43 -14.57
N LYS A 65 1.69 -15.80 -14.24
CA LYS A 65 0.79 -15.21 -15.26
C LYS A 65 1.02 -13.72 -15.52
N SER A 66 1.60 -12.98 -14.57
CA SER A 66 1.98 -11.57 -14.74
C SER A 66 3.33 -11.38 -15.48
N GLU A 67 4.13 -12.44 -15.61
CA GLU A 67 5.34 -12.51 -16.46
C GLU A 67 5.07 -12.32 -17.96
N LEU A 68 3.82 -12.16 -18.39
CA LEU A 68 3.44 -11.82 -19.78
C LEU A 68 2.68 -10.49 -19.90
N GLY A 69 2.78 -9.63 -18.89
CA GLY A 69 2.05 -8.36 -18.80
C GLY A 69 2.91 -7.09 -18.72
N VAL A 70 4.25 -7.16 -18.86
CA VAL A 70 5.07 -5.95 -19.12
C VAL A 70 4.77 -5.46 -20.53
N LYS A 71 3.58 -4.92 -20.74
CA LYS A 71 3.19 -4.24 -21.97
C LYS A 71 3.80 -2.85 -21.94
N LYS A 72 4.96 -2.75 -22.61
CA LYS A 72 5.44 -1.61 -23.41
C LYS A 72 5.77 -0.26 -22.73
N GLY A 73 6.37 -0.27 -21.54
CA GLY A 73 7.01 0.91 -20.95
C GLY A 73 8.54 0.81 -20.81
N TYR A 74 9.10 -0.40 -20.92
CA TYR A 74 10.50 -0.66 -20.59
C TYR A 74 11.38 -0.77 -21.85
N ASP A 75 12.20 0.25 -22.08
CA ASP A 75 13.39 0.12 -22.92
C ASP A 75 14.63 -0.05 -22.01
N LYS A 76 15.14 -1.28 -21.96
CA LYS A 76 16.35 -1.64 -21.21
C LYS A 76 17.62 -1.00 -21.77
N ASP A 77 17.59 -0.50 -23.00
CA ASP A 77 18.75 -0.02 -23.74
C ASP A 77 18.91 1.51 -23.67
N ASP A 78 17.89 2.22 -23.17
CA ASP A 78 17.91 3.66 -22.91
C ASP A 78 17.11 3.98 -21.63
N PRO A 79 17.67 3.69 -20.43
CA PRO A 79 17.06 4.05 -19.16
C PRO A 79 17.10 5.57 -19.01
N LYS A 80 16.20 6.26 -19.69
CA LYS A 80 15.95 7.68 -19.40
C LYS A 80 15.49 7.74 -17.95
N PRO A 81 15.97 8.71 -17.15
CA PRO A 81 15.41 8.91 -15.81
C PRO A 81 13.90 8.96 -15.97
N ASP A 82 13.19 8.01 -15.34
CA ASP A 82 11.73 7.92 -15.36
C ASP A 82 11.23 9.34 -15.17
N TRP A 83 10.73 9.87 -16.27
CA TRP A 83 10.26 11.22 -16.29
C TRP A 83 9.13 11.27 -15.28
N ALA A 84 9.22 12.17 -14.31
CA ALA A 84 8.03 12.68 -13.66
C ALA A 84 7.56 13.86 -14.53
N PRO A 85 6.72 13.66 -15.57
CA PRO A 85 5.91 14.76 -16.05
C PRO A 85 5.09 15.30 -14.90
N GLY A 86 4.88 16.59 -14.88
CA GLY A 86 3.53 17.08 -14.59
C GLY A 86 3.08 17.06 -13.13
N ASP A 87 3.95 17.31 -12.16
CA ASP A 87 3.52 18.36 -11.25
C ASP A 87 3.70 19.70 -11.97
N SER A 88 2.97 20.73 -11.59
CA SER A 88 3.12 22.06 -12.20
C SER A 88 4.49 22.71 -11.90
N PHE A 89 5.48 21.94 -11.37
CA PHE A 89 6.73 22.41 -10.79
C PHE A 89 7.98 21.89 -11.52
N GLY A 90 7.84 20.95 -12.46
CA GLY A 90 8.90 20.52 -13.39
C GLY A 90 9.70 19.30 -12.92
N SER A 91 10.50 18.71 -13.81
CA SER A 91 11.26 17.48 -13.50
C SER A 91 12.25 17.69 -12.35
N PRO A 92 12.50 16.66 -11.51
CA PRO A 92 13.54 16.72 -10.49
C PRO A 92 14.91 17.04 -11.12
N LYS A 93 15.66 17.93 -10.47
CA LYS A 93 16.99 18.40 -10.88
C LYS A 93 18.05 18.13 -9.83
N GLY A 94 17.64 17.69 -8.64
CA GLY A 94 18.53 17.40 -7.53
C GLY A 94 19.36 16.14 -7.69
N THR A 95 20.23 15.89 -6.71
CA THR A 95 20.89 14.60 -6.53
C THR A 95 21.13 14.38 -5.04
N ASN A 96 20.80 13.19 -4.55
CA ASN A 96 21.06 12.78 -3.17
C ASN A 96 21.81 11.45 -3.09
N ASN A 97 22.34 11.15 -1.91
CA ASN A 97 23.17 9.98 -1.65
C ASN A 97 22.47 8.84 -0.87
N ILE A 98 21.13 8.78 -0.85
CA ILE A 98 20.41 7.76 -0.05
C ILE A 98 20.85 6.34 -0.42
N SER A 99 21.02 5.50 0.60
CA SER A 99 21.31 4.07 0.45
C SER A 99 20.03 3.25 0.51
N PHE A 100 19.86 2.35 -0.45
CA PHE A 100 18.72 1.44 -0.50
C PHE A 100 18.98 0.08 0.17
N ALA A 101 20.18 -0.13 0.72
CA ALA A 101 20.59 -1.42 1.28
C ALA A 101 19.75 -1.88 2.49
N ALA A 102 19.16 -0.93 3.23
CA ALA A 102 18.37 -1.19 4.42
C ALA A 102 16.85 -1.27 4.15
N PHE A 103 16.39 -0.99 2.92
CA PHE A 103 14.97 -1.00 2.61
C PHE A 103 14.42 -2.44 2.58
N ALA A 104 13.25 -2.60 3.18
CA ALA A 104 12.47 -3.83 3.21
C ALA A 104 11.11 -3.64 2.52
N PRO A 105 10.47 -4.72 2.02
CA PRO A 105 9.17 -4.63 1.36
C PRO A 105 8.13 -3.87 2.19
N GLY A 106 7.54 -2.84 1.58
CA GLY A 106 6.57 -1.96 2.22
C GLY A 106 7.13 -0.66 2.77
N ASP A 107 8.46 -0.53 2.91
CA ASP A 107 9.04 0.74 3.35
C ASP A 107 8.68 1.86 2.38
N ILE A 108 8.43 3.05 2.92
CA ILE A 108 7.98 4.21 2.15
C ILE A 108 9.21 5.10 1.90
N ILE A 109 9.28 5.71 0.73
CA ILE A 109 10.22 6.80 0.46
C ILE A 109 9.43 8.08 0.22
N VAL A 110 9.87 9.17 0.84
CA VAL A 110 9.42 10.53 0.52
C VAL A 110 10.59 11.35 0.02
N VAL A 111 10.35 12.23 -0.95
CA VAL A 111 11.41 12.98 -1.64
C VAL A 111 11.07 14.46 -1.78
N HIS A 112 12.12 15.26 -1.79
CA HIS A 112 12.06 16.72 -1.85
C HIS A 112 12.98 17.24 -2.95
N ASP A 113 12.47 18.19 -3.72
CA ASP A 113 13.21 18.99 -4.69
C ASP A 113 12.37 20.24 -4.96
N GLY A 114 12.85 21.39 -4.49
CA GLY A 114 12.06 22.61 -4.42
C GLY A 114 10.83 22.49 -3.51
N SER A 115 9.96 23.50 -3.55
CA SER A 115 8.73 23.52 -2.75
C SER A 115 7.50 23.40 -3.64
N VAL A 116 6.51 22.64 -3.17
CA VAL A 116 5.19 22.49 -3.80
C VAL A 116 4.12 23.07 -2.89
N VAL A 117 2.97 23.41 -3.45
CA VAL A 117 1.91 24.14 -2.72
C VAL A 117 1.29 23.35 -1.55
N TRP A 118 1.54 22.04 -1.46
CA TRP A 118 0.98 21.15 -0.44
C TRP A 118 1.97 20.68 0.61
N GLY A 119 3.26 21.04 0.53
CA GLY A 119 4.22 20.57 1.54
C GLY A 119 5.68 20.66 1.15
N TYR A 120 6.53 20.17 2.06
CA TYR A 120 7.97 20.09 1.85
C TYR A 120 8.33 18.89 0.97
N TYR A 121 7.71 17.73 1.20
CA TYR A 121 7.91 16.54 0.38
C TYR A 121 6.90 16.53 -0.77
N ARG A 122 7.40 16.42 -1.99
CA ARG A 122 6.58 16.52 -3.20
C ARG A 122 6.08 15.20 -3.73
N HIS A 123 6.73 14.10 -3.35
CA HIS A 123 6.41 12.78 -3.88
C HIS A 123 6.68 11.66 -2.88
N ALA A 124 5.96 10.55 -3.05
CA ALA A 124 6.07 9.35 -2.22
C ALA A 124 5.96 8.07 -3.06
N ALA A 125 6.64 7.01 -2.63
CA ALA A 125 6.55 5.69 -3.23
C ALA A 125 6.79 4.58 -2.21
N VAL A 126 6.48 3.33 -2.57
CA VAL A 126 6.67 2.18 -1.69
C VAL A 126 7.69 1.21 -2.27
N TRP A 127 8.63 0.78 -1.44
CA TRP A 127 9.65 -0.19 -1.78
C TRP A 127 9.05 -1.56 -1.98
N ASP A 128 9.24 -2.07 -3.19
CA ASP A 128 8.93 -3.43 -3.56
C ASP A 128 10.14 -4.35 -3.34
N GLY A 129 11.30 -3.91 -3.82
CA GLY A 129 12.59 -4.59 -3.70
C GLY A 129 12.76 -5.87 -4.53
N THR A 130 11.73 -6.40 -5.19
CA THR A 130 11.81 -7.72 -5.85
C THR A 130 12.75 -7.71 -7.05
N TYR A 131 12.87 -6.58 -7.74
CA TYR A 131 13.74 -6.41 -8.92
C TYR A 131 15.04 -5.65 -8.59
N TYR A 132 15.28 -5.33 -7.32
CA TYR A 132 16.46 -4.57 -6.90
C TYR A 132 17.70 -5.46 -6.84
N THR A 133 18.70 -5.18 -7.67
CA THR A 133 19.94 -5.96 -7.73
C THR A 133 21.13 -5.25 -7.07
N GLY A 134 20.88 -4.15 -6.36
CA GLY A 134 21.92 -3.23 -5.88
C GLY A 134 22.28 -2.13 -6.88
N SER A 135 21.77 -2.19 -8.11
CA SER A 135 21.95 -1.15 -9.12
C SER A 135 20.90 -0.04 -8.99
N LEU A 136 21.28 1.20 -9.29
CA LEU A 136 20.32 2.31 -9.39
C LEU A 136 19.35 2.15 -10.56
N ASP A 137 19.75 1.41 -11.60
CA ASP A 137 18.90 1.17 -12.77
C ASP A 137 17.89 0.04 -12.52
N SER A 138 17.92 -0.59 -11.35
CA SER A 138 16.92 -1.57 -10.96
C SER A 138 15.60 -0.90 -10.60
N TYR A 139 14.50 -1.47 -11.07
CA TYR A 139 13.18 -1.24 -10.49
C TYR A 139 13.17 -1.65 -9.04
N ALA A 140 12.71 -0.75 -8.18
CA ALA A 140 12.77 -0.94 -6.74
C ALA A 140 11.50 -0.47 -6.02
N PHE A 141 10.79 0.51 -6.59
CA PHE A 141 9.63 1.14 -6.00
C PHE A 141 8.40 0.96 -6.87
N ILE A 142 7.22 0.99 -6.25
CA ILE A 142 5.93 1.18 -6.93
C ILE A 142 5.38 2.54 -6.51
N GLU A 143 4.88 3.30 -7.46
CA GLU A 143 4.34 4.63 -7.25
C GLU A 143 3.13 4.90 -8.15
N ALA A 144 2.33 5.90 -7.76
CA ALA A 144 1.35 6.53 -8.63
C ALA A 144 1.93 7.86 -9.09
N ASN A 145 2.14 8.00 -10.40
CA ASN A 145 2.58 9.24 -11.01
C ASN A 145 1.98 9.35 -12.42
N VAL A 146 1.87 10.56 -12.95
CA VAL A 146 1.65 10.70 -14.39
C VAL A 146 2.94 10.32 -15.11
N GLU A 147 2.87 9.43 -16.09
CA GLU A 147 3.80 9.39 -17.22
C GLU A 147 2.97 9.90 -18.41
N ASN A 148 3.34 10.98 -19.08
CA ASN A 148 2.52 11.48 -20.18
C ASN A 148 3.36 12.14 -21.25
N GLN A 149 3.54 11.53 -22.41
CA GLN A 149 3.06 12.28 -23.56
C GLN A 149 1.55 12.03 -23.76
N PRO A 150 0.81 13.02 -24.27
CA PRO A 150 -0.56 12.81 -24.71
C PRO A 150 -0.60 11.82 -25.88
N GLY A 151 -1.27 10.68 -25.70
CA GLY A 151 -1.48 9.67 -26.75
C GLY A 151 -0.79 8.32 -26.51
N ASP A 152 -0.06 8.19 -25.40
CA ASP A 152 0.90 7.08 -25.19
C ASP A 152 0.24 5.83 -24.63
N GLY A 153 -0.97 5.98 -24.07
CA GLY A 153 -1.77 4.91 -23.51
C GLY A 153 -0.96 3.96 -22.65
N GLN A 154 -0.52 4.36 -21.44
CA GLN A 154 0.01 3.42 -20.46
C GLN A 154 0.00 3.90 -18.99
N SER A 155 -0.46 2.98 -18.15
CA SER A 155 -0.25 2.70 -16.72
C SER A 155 0.33 3.78 -15.80
N ASN A 156 -0.55 4.45 -15.08
CA ASN A 156 -0.24 5.49 -14.11
C ASN A 156 0.39 4.97 -12.80
N VAL A 157 -0.11 3.88 -12.23
CA VAL A 157 0.60 3.16 -11.15
C VAL A 157 1.60 2.19 -11.77
N HIS A 158 2.89 2.36 -11.48
CA HIS A 158 3.98 1.64 -12.16
C HIS A 158 5.18 1.40 -11.24
N TYR A 159 6.11 0.58 -11.72
CA TYR A 159 7.43 0.43 -11.10
C TYR A 159 8.34 1.58 -11.52
N SER A 160 9.13 2.09 -10.58
CA SER A 160 10.19 3.05 -10.86
C SER A 160 11.55 2.60 -10.35
N THR A 161 12.57 3.09 -11.03
CA THR A 161 13.97 2.78 -10.72
C THR A 161 14.43 3.44 -9.41
N ALA A 162 15.40 2.81 -8.75
CA ALA A 162 16.06 3.41 -7.59
C ALA A 162 16.75 4.75 -7.93
N ARG A 163 17.21 4.92 -9.18
CA ARG A 163 17.80 6.16 -9.70
C ARG A 163 16.85 7.34 -9.61
N LYS A 164 15.57 7.16 -9.93
CA LYS A 164 14.56 8.23 -9.89
C LYS A 164 14.56 8.94 -8.54
N PHE A 165 14.57 8.18 -7.44
CA PHE A 165 14.55 8.74 -6.08
C PHE A 165 15.89 9.34 -5.64
N ARG A 166 17.01 9.01 -6.32
CA ARG A 166 18.28 9.71 -6.15
C ARG A 166 18.36 11.04 -6.88
N ASN A 167 17.49 11.30 -7.87
CA ASN A 167 17.50 12.54 -8.66
C ASN A 167 16.69 13.68 -8.01
N TYR A 168 16.38 13.56 -6.71
CA TYR A 168 15.78 14.61 -5.89
C TYR A 168 16.85 15.22 -4.98
N ASP A 169 16.67 16.46 -4.53
CA ASP A 169 17.60 17.13 -3.59
C ASP A 169 17.72 16.36 -2.27
N GLN A 170 16.62 15.77 -1.81
CA GLN A 170 16.59 14.97 -0.61
C GLN A 170 15.66 13.77 -0.76
N ALA A 171 16.03 12.67 -0.11
CA ALA A 171 15.21 11.47 0.03
C ALA A 171 15.22 10.97 1.48
N VAL A 172 14.09 10.45 1.94
CA VAL A 172 13.94 9.89 3.28
C VAL A 172 13.20 8.55 3.19
N GLY A 173 13.83 7.50 3.73
CA GLY A 173 13.22 6.19 3.92
C GLY A 173 12.51 6.12 5.27
N LEU A 174 11.24 5.73 5.22
CA LEU A 174 10.32 5.60 6.34
C LEU A 174 9.83 4.15 6.45
N TYR A 175 9.63 3.66 7.67
CA TYR A 175 8.93 2.40 7.91
C TYR A 175 7.86 2.61 8.97
N VAL A 176 6.72 1.93 8.81
CA VAL A 176 5.63 1.94 9.80
C VAL A 176 6.03 1.03 10.97
N TYR A 177 6.70 1.60 11.97
CA TYR A 177 7.37 0.83 13.03
C TYR A 177 6.40 0.20 14.02
N THR A 178 5.15 0.66 14.06
CA THR A 178 4.08 0.08 14.89
C THR A 178 3.44 -1.14 14.24
N LEU A 179 3.94 -1.56 13.08
CA LEU A 179 3.55 -2.78 12.38
C LEU A 179 4.72 -3.76 12.24
N GLU A 180 4.40 -5.04 12.40
CA GLU A 180 5.29 -6.12 12.03
C GLU A 180 5.55 -6.13 10.51
N GLN A 181 6.71 -6.66 10.10
CA GLN A 181 7.13 -6.74 8.69
C GLN A 181 6.08 -7.43 7.78
N GLN A 182 5.29 -8.36 8.32
CA GLN A 182 4.25 -9.03 7.54
C GLN A 182 3.17 -8.08 7.05
N PHE A 183 2.73 -7.10 7.86
CA PHE A 183 1.72 -6.12 7.46
C PHE A 183 2.27 -5.09 6.48
N ARG A 184 3.54 -4.67 6.65
CA ARG A 184 4.25 -3.86 5.65
C ARG A 184 4.34 -4.58 4.30
N THR A 185 4.59 -5.90 4.33
CA THR A 185 4.60 -6.74 3.12
C THR A 185 3.20 -6.86 2.49
N LEU A 186 2.13 -6.93 3.29
CA LEU A 186 0.76 -6.92 2.80
C LEU A 186 0.38 -5.59 2.18
N ALA A 187 0.76 -4.45 2.78
CA ALA A 187 0.58 -3.13 2.19
C ALA A 187 1.29 -3.01 0.83
N ARG A 188 2.54 -3.49 0.73
CA ARG A 188 3.22 -3.60 -0.57
C ARG A 188 2.42 -4.45 -1.56
N ASN A 189 1.91 -5.61 -1.15
CA ASN A 189 1.15 -6.50 -2.03
C ASN A 189 -0.18 -5.87 -2.47
N TYR A 190 -0.83 -5.10 -1.60
CA TYR A 190 -1.98 -4.28 -1.96
C TYR A 190 -1.59 -3.42 -3.15
N ILE A 191 -0.57 -2.57 -3.01
CA ILE A 191 -0.10 -1.64 -4.05
C ILE A 191 0.20 -2.33 -5.39
N ARG A 192 0.75 -3.55 -5.38
CA ARG A 192 0.95 -4.34 -6.62
C ARG A 192 -0.34 -4.61 -7.38
N ASN A 193 -1.44 -4.83 -6.67
CA ASN A 193 -2.75 -5.04 -7.28
C ASN A 193 -3.32 -3.76 -7.92
N GLN A 194 -2.67 -2.61 -7.73
CA GLN A 194 -3.04 -1.34 -8.37
C GLN A 194 -2.17 -1.02 -9.59
N LEU A 195 -1.19 -1.86 -9.96
CA LEU A 195 -0.38 -1.63 -11.16
C LEU A 195 -1.28 -1.43 -12.39
N GLY A 196 -1.07 -0.33 -13.10
CA GLY A 196 -1.88 0.08 -14.26
C GLY A 196 -3.09 0.96 -13.95
N GLU A 197 -3.53 1.05 -12.69
CA GLU A 197 -4.65 1.88 -12.28
C GLU A 197 -4.35 3.37 -12.51
N PRO A 198 -5.36 4.21 -12.78
CA PRO A 198 -5.16 5.57 -13.26
C PRO A 198 -4.66 6.56 -12.19
N TYR A 199 -3.92 7.58 -12.62
CA TYR A 199 -3.44 8.67 -11.77
C TYR A 199 -4.44 9.82 -11.82
N LYS A 200 -4.72 10.38 -10.66
CA LYS A 200 -5.40 11.67 -10.51
C LYS A 200 -5.09 12.22 -9.14
N PHE A 201 -4.69 13.50 -9.08
CA PHE A 201 -4.55 14.21 -7.81
C PHE A 201 -5.84 14.98 -7.48
N VAL A 202 -6.18 16.00 -8.28
CA VAL A 202 -7.34 16.86 -8.02
C VAL A 202 -8.65 16.07 -8.06
N GLY A 203 -9.39 16.07 -6.95
CA GLY A 203 -10.67 15.39 -6.83
C GLY A 203 -10.57 13.87 -6.61
N SER A 204 -9.37 13.36 -6.32
CA SER A 204 -9.11 11.96 -6.00
C SER A 204 -9.05 11.75 -4.48
N TYR A 205 -10.14 12.07 -3.77
CA TYR A 205 -10.16 12.06 -2.29
C TYR A 205 -9.83 10.69 -1.68
N LYS A 206 -9.60 10.63 -0.36
CA LYS A 206 -9.32 9.38 0.39
C LYS A 206 -10.33 8.25 0.16
N SER A 207 -11.59 8.60 -0.15
CA SER A 207 -12.67 7.65 -0.43
C SER A 207 -12.78 7.22 -1.90
N ASP A 208 -11.99 7.82 -2.80
CA ASP A 208 -11.96 7.47 -4.22
C ASP A 208 -10.92 6.37 -4.47
N ASP A 209 -11.39 5.15 -4.72
CA ASP A 209 -10.53 4.01 -5.04
C ASP A 209 -10.38 3.80 -6.57
N SER A 210 -10.93 4.70 -7.39
CA SER A 210 -10.87 4.59 -8.86
C SER A 210 -9.66 5.26 -9.49
N THR A 211 -8.93 6.08 -8.72
CA THR A 211 -7.75 6.81 -9.19
C THR A 211 -6.75 6.98 -8.04
N TRP A 212 -5.47 7.14 -8.35
CA TRP A 212 -4.39 7.20 -7.36
C TRP A 212 -3.54 8.45 -7.51
N TYR A 213 -2.95 8.90 -6.41
CA TYR A 213 -1.78 9.77 -6.43
C TYR A 213 -0.76 9.23 -5.42
N CYS A 214 0.46 9.74 -5.50
CA CYS A 214 1.66 9.16 -4.90
C CYS A 214 1.47 8.73 -3.44
N SER A 215 1.13 9.66 -2.55
CA SER A 215 0.95 9.41 -1.13
C SER A 215 -0.36 8.69 -0.79
N LYS A 216 -1.46 8.89 -1.53
CA LYS A 216 -2.69 8.10 -1.29
C LYS A 216 -2.50 6.62 -1.53
N LEU A 217 -1.75 6.25 -2.57
CA LEU A 217 -1.45 4.84 -2.85
C LEU A 217 -0.77 4.17 -1.66
N ALA A 218 0.24 4.83 -1.08
CA ALA A 218 0.93 4.36 0.11
C ALA A 218 0.00 4.33 1.35
N TRP A 219 -0.67 5.44 1.64
CA TRP A 219 -1.57 5.58 2.78
C TRP A 219 -2.68 4.52 2.77
N LYS A 220 -3.39 4.37 1.64
CA LYS A 220 -4.52 3.45 1.52
C LYS A 220 -4.08 2.01 1.74
N ALA A 221 -2.91 1.63 1.25
CA ALA A 221 -2.36 0.31 1.47
C ALA A 221 -2.15 0.00 2.96
N TYR A 222 -1.66 0.97 3.72
CA TYR A 222 -1.46 0.85 5.17
C TYR A 222 -2.77 0.92 5.96
N TYR A 223 -3.71 1.75 5.50
CA TYR A 223 -5.04 1.85 6.07
C TYR A 223 -5.77 0.49 5.98
N GLU A 224 -5.80 -0.11 4.78
CA GLU A 224 -6.51 -1.37 4.53
C GLU A 224 -5.79 -2.58 5.12
N MET A 225 -4.47 -2.68 4.95
CA MET A 225 -3.72 -3.90 5.32
C MET A 225 -3.15 -3.88 6.74
N GLY A 226 -2.91 -2.69 7.29
CA GLY A 226 -2.29 -2.50 8.60
C GLY A 226 -3.19 -1.90 9.66
N ASN A 227 -4.39 -1.43 9.30
CA ASN A 227 -5.24 -0.61 10.17
C ASN A 227 -4.42 0.55 10.79
N ARG A 228 -3.70 1.28 9.92
CA ARG A 228 -2.89 2.46 10.27
C ARG A 228 -3.30 3.61 9.37
N ASP A 229 -3.77 4.68 9.99
CA ASP A 229 -4.14 5.90 9.30
C ASP A 229 -2.94 6.84 9.32
N LEU A 230 -2.14 6.81 8.25
CA LEU A 230 -0.91 7.62 8.13
C LEU A 230 -1.20 9.07 7.68
N ASP A 231 -2.38 9.56 8.01
CA ASP A 231 -2.84 10.91 7.70
C ASP A 231 -2.77 11.77 8.96
N TYR A 232 -1.69 12.54 9.07
CA TYR A 232 -1.37 13.33 10.26
C TYR A 232 -2.39 14.44 10.52
N ASP A 233 -2.90 15.11 9.47
CA ASP A 233 -3.82 16.24 9.60
C ASP A 233 -5.31 15.86 9.50
N GLY A 234 -5.61 14.65 9.03
CA GLY A 234 -6.96 14.10 8.90
C GLY A 234 -7.76 14.70 7.74
N GLY A 235 -7.09 15.38 6.81
CA GLY A 235 -7.67 16.14 5.71
C GLY A 235 -8.37 15.31 4.63
N LEU A 236 -8.77 15.98 3.54
CA LEU A 236 -9.41 15.32 2.39
C LEU A 236 -8.40 14.59 1.48
N TYR A 237 -7.13 14.96 1.59
CA TYR A 237 -5.99 14.39 0.89
C TYR A 237 -4.99 13.92 1.93
N VAL A 238 -4.08 13.04 1.53
CA VAL A 238 -2.93 12.62 2.34
C VAL A 238 -1.70 13.02 1.58
N TYR A 239 -0.95 14.01 2.04
CA TYR A 239 0.28 14.46 1.42
C TYR A 239 1.48 13.61 1.87
N PRO A 240 2.60 13.65 1.12
CA PRO A 240 3.83 12.99 1.58
C PRO A 240 4.29 13.48 2.96
N ASP A 241 4.07 14.76 3.27
CA ASP A 241 4.32 15.35 4.59
C ASP A 241 3.48 14.71 5.70
N ASP A 242 2.24 14.30 5.43
CA ASP A 242 1.41 13.62 6.43
C ASP A 242 2.04 12.28 6.83
N ILE A 243 2.46 11.49 5.84
CA ILE A 243 3.14 10.22 6.08
C ILE A 243 4.47 10.43 6.83
N TYR A 244 5.22 11.49 6.50
CA TYR A 244 6.48 11.81 7.18
C TYR A 244 6.28 12.23 8.64
N GLN A 245 5.19 12.96 8.95
CA GLN A 245 4.91 13.49 10.28
C GLN A 245 4.15 12.50 11.17
N ASP A 246 3.55 11.46 10.57
CA ASP A 246 2.72 10.50 11.28
C ASP A 246 3.50 9.73 12.36
N GLY A 247 2.88 9.62 13.55
CA GLY A 247 3.47 9.03 14.75
C GLY A 247 3.69 7.51 14.68
N ASP A 248 3.14 6.82 13.68
CA ASP A 248 3.38 5.41 13.39
C ASP A 248 4.56 5.17 12.44
N THR A 249 5.15 6.22 11.87
CA THR A 249 6.32 6.12 10.99
C THR A 249 7.63 6.47 11.70
N LYS A 250 8.73 5.89 11.24
CA LYS A 250 10.09 6.22 11.66
C LYS A 250 11.03 6.31 10.47
N ILE A 251 11.92 7.29 10.53
CA ILE A 251 13.03 7.44 9.60
C ILE A 251 14.08 6.35 9.87
N PHE A 252 14.53 5.67 8.83
CA PHE A 252 15.64 4.72 8.91
C PHE A 252 16.75 4.99 7.88
N ALA A 253 16.46 5.79 6.86
CA ALA A 253 17.44 6.19 5.85
C ALA A 253 17.20 7.63 5.43
N THR A 254 18.28 8.36 5.14
CA THR A 254 18.22 9.71 4.57
C THR A 254 19.30 9.84 3.50
N GLY A 255 19.08 10.75 2.56
CA GLY A 255 20.11 11.24 1.66
C GLY A 255 19.83 12.68 1.26
N SER A 256 20.89 13.46 1.09
CA SER A 256 20.87 14.83 0.58
C SER A 256 22.16 15.13 -0.19
#